data_AF-A0A533HVX6-F1
#
_entry.id   AF-A0A533HVX6-F1
#
_cell.length_a   1.000
_cell.length_b   1.000
_cell.length_c   1.000
_cell.angle_alpha   90.00
_cell.angle_beta   90.00
_cell.angle_gamma   90.00
#
_symmetry.space_group_name_H-M   'P 1'
#
loop_
_entity.id
_entity.type
_entity.pdbx_description
1 polymer ?
#
loop_
_entity_poly.entity_id
_entity_poly.type
_entity_poly.pdbx_seq_one_letter_code
_entity_poly.pdbx_strand_id
1 'polypeptide(L)'
;MKKEQVIELLGPDWEKFSEIILKYHKEIKKESEKQPILPFVIYLDKVLDNFKFIFHLASEMNVDLEETDWGRALIDIFSISAEKYKEAHKRADSLELLSLIYIANPSNKTSIKYDIAELCVELGRHDVFEEYFQDTTDLELLIAGTLSAIMDRDEEEARVYFERLREEHRDAALFFGKDSYHSNNIKRTIPKTLKDNDEFFEMLIRYKEYFLRRHIHAVLRYFVKNPVDILKIKEEKEKIQRQRIWMNGFLQSLGINRGDYAWNLVNFGIGSKEDFKNYTKKEVLGIEGIGPKTIVKLEEVGIEFKEE
;
A
#
# COMPACT_ATOMS: atom_id res chain seq x y z
N MET A 1 19.26 -10.58 22.10
CA MET A 1 19.09 -10.38 23.56
C MET A 1 19.35 -11.70 24.29
N LYS A 2 20.01 -11.73 25.46
CA LYS A 2 20.24 -13.00 26.18
C LYS A 2 18.95 -13.50 26.84
N LYS A 3 18.81 -14.83 27.04
CA LYS A 3 17.61 -15.48 27.63
C LYS A 3 17.20 -14.83 28.95
N GLU A 4 18.16 -14.40 29.78
CA GLU A 4 17.89 -13.75 31.07
C GLU A 4 17.16 -12.41 30.91
N GLN A 5 17.48 -11.62 29.88
CA GLN A 5 16.85 -10.31 29.64
C GLN A 5 15.40 -10.45 29.17
N VAL A 6 15.08 -11.52 28.44
CA VAL A 6 13.73 -11.80 27.98
C VAL A 6 12.83 -12.23 29.15
N ILE A 7 13.35 -13.04 30.07
CA ILE A 7 12.65 -13.46 31.30
C ILE A 7 12.41 -12.28 32.24
N GLU A 8 13.36 -11.35 32.35
CA GLU A 8 13.23 -10.14 33.19
C GLU A 8 12.13 -9.18 32.67
N LEU A 9 11.90 -9.18 31.36
CA LEU A 9 10.95 -8.31 30.66
C LEU A 9 9.54 -8.95 30.52
N LEU A 10 9.46 -10.27 30.30
CA LEU A 10 8.21 -10.99 30.00
C LEU A 10 7.71 -11.89 31.14
N GLY A 11 8.50 -12.04 32.19
CA GLY A 11 8.20 -12.90 33.34
C GLY A 11 8.51 -14.39 33.11
N PRO A 12 8.38 -15.21 34.16
CA PRO A 12 8.74 -16.63 34.14
C PRO A 12 7.87 -17.48 33.20
N ASP A 13 6.65 -17.02 32.87
CA ASP A 13 5.76 -17.71 31.93
C ASP A 13 6.28 -17.65 30.48
N TRP A 14 7.28 -16.82 30.18
CA TRP A 14 7.85 -16.70 28.84
C TRP A 14 8.51 -17.96 28.32
N GLU A 15 9.19 -18.72 29.19
CA GLU A 15 9.82 -19.99 28.79
C GLU A 15 8.77 -20.96 28.24
N LYS A 16 7.58 -20.98 28.85
CA LYS A 16 6.44 -21.79 28.41
C LYS A 16 5.94 -21.38 27.02
N PHE A 17 5.89 -20.08 26.71
CA PHE A 17 5.53 -19.61 25.37
C PHE A 17 6.57 -20.03 24.31
N SER A 18 7.86 -19.94 24.64
CA SER A 18 8.93 -20.36 23.72
C SER A 18 8.85 -21.86 23.38
N GLU A 19 8.57 -22.72 24.37
CA GLU A 19 8.40 -24.16 24.17
C GLU A 19 7.16 -24.47 23.31
N ILE A 20 6.06 -23.74 23.54
CA ILE A 20 4.84 -23.88 22.75
C ILE A 20 5.12 -23.55 21.28
N ILE A 21 5.78 -22.43 20.98
CA ILE A 21 6.11 -22.04 19.60
C ILE A 21 6.97 -23.12 18.92
N LEU A 22 8.03 -23.58 19.59
CA LEU A 22 8.92 -24.62 19.05
C LEU A 22 8.20 -25.96 18.82
N LYS A 23 7.22 -26.31 19.68
CA LYS A 23 6.38 -27.50 19.49
C LYS A 23 5.51 -27.36 18.26
N TYR A 24 4.77 -26.26 18.14
CA TYR A 24 3.89 -25.99 17.01
C TYR A 24 4.66 -25.87 15.70
N HIS A 25 5.86 -25.31 15.72
CA HIS A 25 6.74 -25.23 14.55
C HIS A 25 7.04 -26.61 13.97
N LYS A 26 7.42 -27.57 14.82
CA LYS A 26 7.66 -28.96 14.41
C LYS A 26 6.40 -29.63 13.86
N GLU A 27 5.26 -29.38 14.48
CA GLU A 27 3.97 -29.94 14.06
C GLU A 27 3.53 -29.38 12.70
N ILE A 28 3.50 -28.06 12.56
CA ILE A 28 3.12 -27.35 11.33
C ILE A 28 4.03 -27.79 10.16
N LYS A 29 5.34 -27.83 10.37
CA LYS A 29 6.30 -28.27 9.33
C LYS A 29 6.11 -29.73 8.92
N LYS A 30 5.70 -30.60 9.83
CA LYS A 30 5.44 -32.02 9.54
C LYS A 30 4.14 -32.20 8.74
N GLU A 31 3.14 -31.38 9.05
CA GLU A 31 1.78 -31.49 8.48
C GLU A 31 1.61 -30.73 7.16
N SER A 32 2.44 -29.71 6.89
CA SER A 32 2.35 -28.84 5.70
C SER A 32 2.45 -29.58 4.36
N GLU A 33 3.12 -30.73 4.33
CA GLU A 33 3.29 -31.57 3.13
C GLU A 33 2.27 -32.73 3.06
N LYS A 34 1.52 -32.98 4.14
CA LYS A 34 0.73 -34.22 4.30
C LYS A 34 -0.77 -34.00 4.26
N GLN A 35 -1.22 -32.86 4.76
CA GLN A 35 -2.64 -32.56 4.92
C GLN A 35 -3.22 -31.95 3.64
N PRO A 36 -4.49 -32.25 3.32
CA PRO A 36 -5.22 -31.45 2.33
C PRO A 36 -5.28 -29.97 2.77
N ILE A 37 -5.33 -29.06 1.79
CA ILE A 37 -5.13 -27.62 2.05
C ILE A 37 -6.16 -27.04 3.04
N LEU A 38 -7.43 -27.41 2.89
CA LEU A 38 -8.52 -26.80 3.65
C LEU A 38 -8.49 -27.18 5.14
N PRO A 39 -8.37 -28.47 5.54
CA PRO A 39 -8.16 -28.86 6.93
C PRO A 39 -6.95 -28.18 7.56
N PHE A 40 -5.85 -28.05 6.82
CA PHE A 40 -4.63 -27.44 7.34
C PHE A 40 -4.81 -25.94 7.59
N VAL A 41 -5.44 -25.22 6.66
CA VAL A 41 -5.77 -23.80 6.82
C VAL A 41 -6.69 -23.54 8.02
N ILE A 42 -7.70 -24.39 8.24
CA ILE A 42 -8.58 -24.29 9.43
C ILE A 42 -7.79 -24.48 10.74
N TYR A 43 -6.80 -25.36 10.72
CA TYR A 43 -5.90 -25.55 11.86
C TYR A 43 -5.00 -24.32 12.08
N LEU A 44 -4.38 -23.79 11.01
CA LEU A 44 -3.55 -22.60 11.06
C LEU A 44 -4.31 -21.38 11.61
N ASP A 45 -5.55 -21.15 11.14
CA ASP A 45 -6.41 -20.07 11.62
C ASP A 45 -6.58 -20.08 13.15
N LYS A 46 -6.70 -21.27 13.77
CA LYS A 46 -6.86 -21.40 15.23
C LYS A 46 -5.57 -21.12 16.01
N VAL A 47 -4.43 -21.37 15.40
CA VAL A 47 -3.12 -21.30 16.07
C VAL A 47 -2.51 -19.91 15.92
N LEU A 48 -2.69 -19.27 14.76
CA LEU A 48 -1.97 -18.06 14.39
C LEU A 48 -2.38 -16.82 15.20
N ASP A 49 -3.63 -16.70 15.67
CA ASP A 49 -4.05 -15.56 16.47
C ASP A 49 -3.18 -15.38 17.73
N ASN A 50 -2.86 -16.48 18.40
CA ASN A 50 -1.97 -16.46 19.57
C ASN A 50 -0.54 -16.08 19.19
N PHE A 51 -0.08 -16.49 18.01
CA PHE A 51 1.27 -16.22 17.54
C PHE A 51 1.45 -14.78 17.04
N LYS A 52 0.43 -14.19 16.43
CA LYS A 52 0.39 -12.75 16.11
C LYS A 52 0.41 -11.91 17.38
N PHE A 53 -0.36 -12.30 18.41
CA PHE A 53 -0.30 -11.63 19.72
C PHE A 53 1.11 -11.64 20.32
N ILE A 54 1.76 -12.81 20.33
CA ILE A 54 3.14 -12.94 20.83
C ILE A 54 4.13 -12.11 20.00
N PHE A 55 3.97 -12.10 18.67
CA PHE A 55 4.77 -11.27 17.78
C PHE A 55 4.69 -9.79 18.15
N HIS A 56 3.48 -9.25 18.32
CA HIS A 56 3.28 -7.84 18.66
C HIS A 56 3.90 -7.50 20.02
N LEU A 57 3.70 -8.35 21.02
CA LEU A 57 4.33 -8.18 22.34
C LEU A 57 5.86 -8.14 22.23
N ALA A 58 6.44 -9.06 21.46
CA ALA A 58 7.89 -9.07 21.23
C ALA A 58 8.38 -7.81 20.50
N SER A 59 7.61 -7.32 19.53
CA SER A 59 7.90 -6.10 18.77
C SER A 59 7.84 -4.84 19.64
N GLU A 60 6.81 -4.68 20.49
CA GLU A 60 6.71 -3.57 21.45
C GLU A 60 7.91 -3.52 22.41
N MET A 61 8.51 -4.67 22.65
CA MET A 61 9.65 -4.84 23.55
C MET A 61 11.00 -4.81 22.84
N ASN A 62 11.00 -4.48 21.53
CA ASN A 62 12.20 -4.42 20.68
C ASN A 62 13.03 -5.71 20.70
N VAL A 63 12.36 -6.86 20.79
CA VAL A 63 13.05 -8.15 20.72
C VAL A 63 13.42 -8.45 19.27
N ASP A 64 14.71 -8.62 19.03
CA ASP A 64 15.20 -9.16 17.76
C ASP A 64 14.84 -10.65 17.65
N LEU A 65 13.84 -10.95 16.81
CA LEU A 65 13.35 -12.31 16.61
C LEU A 65 14.40 -13.21 15.94
N GLU A 66 15.26 -12.66 15.09
CA GLU A 66 16.28 -13.44 14.37
C GLU A 66 17.35 -13.99 15.31
N GLU A 67 17.57 -13.34 16.45
CA GLU A 67 18.55 -13.73 17.46
C GLU A 67 18.04 -14.79 18.45
N THR A 68 16.79 -15.26 18.29
CA THR A 68 16.17 -16.24 19.19
C THR A 68 15.66 -17.48 18.45
N ASP A 69 15.79 -18.65 19.06
CA ASP A 69 15.28 -19.90 18.46
C ASP A 69 13.76 -19.87 18.23
N TRP A 70 13.01 -19.35 19.21
CA TRP A 70 11.56 -19.25 19.12
C TRP A 70 11.12 -18.16 18.12
N GLY A 71 11.86 -17.05 17.99
CA GLY A 71 11.55 -16.00 17.03
C GLY A 71 11.78 -16.46 15.59
N ARG A 72 12.88 -17.18 15.33
CA ARG A 72 13.10 -17.85 14.03
C ARG A 72 12.00 -18.88 13.72
N ALA A 73 11.59 -19.67 14.71
CA ALA A 73 10.50 -20.64 14.56
C ALA A 73 9.16 -19.95 14.28
N LEU A 74 8.89 -18.82 14.92
CA LEU A 74 7.68 -18.00 14.71
C LEU A 74 7.64 -17.44 13.29
N ILE A 75 8.76 -16.89 12.80
CA ILE A 75 8.90 -16.40 11.43
C ILE A 75 8.68 -17.54 10.42
N ASP A 76 9.26 -18.72 10.65
CA ASP A 76 9.07 -19.89 9.77
C ASP A 76 7.61 -20.39 9.76
N ILE A 77 6.92 -20.37 10.91
CA ILE A 77 5.48 -20.66 10.99
C ILE A 77 4.68 -19.66 10.13
N PHE A 78 4.98 -18.36 10.22
CA PHE A 78 4.31 -17.35 9.40
C PHE A 78 4.58 -17.55 7.91
N SER A 79 5.82 -17.86 7.51
CA SER A 79 6.18 -18.15 6.11
C SER A 79 5.37 -19.33 5.56
N ILE A 80 5.38 -20.48 6.24
CA ILE A 80 4.62 -21.68 5.83
C ILE A 80 3.13 -21.35 5.73
N SER A 81 2.61 -20.59 6.70
CA SER A 81 1.20 -20.25 6.74
C SER A 81 0.79 -19.30 5.62
N ALA A 82 1.64 -18.31 5.31
CA ALA A 82 1.41 -17.37 4.23
C ALA A 82 1.30 -18.07 2.87
N GLU A 83 2.16 -19.05 2.60
CA GLU A 83 2.09 -19.88 1.38
C GLU A 83 0.79 -20.68 1.32
N LYS A 84 0.41 -21.33 2.42
CA LYS A 84 -0.83 -22.13 2.47
C LYS A 84 -2.09 -21.28 2.36
N TYR A 85 -2.07 -20.05 2.87
CA TYR A 85 -3.12 -19.08 2.62
C TYR A 85 -3.19 -18.63 1.16
N LYS A 86 -2.06 -18.43 0.46
CA LYS A 86 -2.07 -18.18 -0.99
C LYS A 86 -2.71 -19.34 -1.76
N GLU A 87 -2.32 -20.57 -1.45
CA GLU A 87 -2.85 -21.81 -2.06
C GLU A 87 -4.37 -21.95 -1.83
N ALA A 88 -4.85 -21.53 -0.66
CA ALA A 88 -6.28 -21.55 -0.32
C ALA A 88 -7.05 -20.28 -0.73
N HIS A 89 -6.45 -19.39 -1.53
CA HIS A 89 -7.02 -18.10 -1.95
C HIS A 89 -7.35 -17.12 -0.80
N LYS A 90 -6.80 -17.32 0.39
CA LYS A 90 -6.85 -16.40 1.54
C LYS A 90 -5.77 -15.31 1.41
N ARG A 91 -5.88 -14.49 0.36
CA ARG A 91 -4.83 -13.53 -0.05
C ARG A 91 -4.57 -12.43 0.98
N ALA A 92 -5.60 -11.93 1.65
CA ALA A 92 -5.46 -10.91 2.69
C ALA A 92 -4.72 -11.44 3.93
N ASP A 93 -5.05 -12.66 4.38
CA ASP A 93 -4.35 -13.29 5.51
C ASP A 93 -2.88 -13.59 5.17
N SER A 94 -2.59 -13.96 3.91
CA SER A 94 -1.22 -14.13 3.45
C SER A 94 -0.44 -12.81 3.47
N LEU A 95 -1.05 -11.73 2.97
CA LEU A 95 -0.45 -10.40 2.96
C LEU A 95 -0.08 -9.96 4.39
N GLU A 96 -1.02 -10.10 5.33
CA GLU A 96 -0.78 -9.77 6.74
C GLU A 96 0.44 -10.52 7.31
N LEU A 97 0.51 -11.84 7.12
CA LEU A 97 1.64 -12.62 7.63
C LEU A 97 2.97 -12.22 6.97
N LEU A 98 2.99 -11.98 5.66
CA LEU A 98 4.20 -11.52 4.98
C LEU A 98 4.65 -10.14 5.46
N SER A 99 3.72 -9.22 5.73
CA SER A 99 4.00 -7.91 6.32
C SER A 99 4.62 -8.04 7.72
N LEU A 100 4.10 -8.92 8.58
CA LEU A 100 4.69 -9.19 9.90
C LEU A 100 6.12 -9.72 9.76
N ILE A 101 6.36 -10.67 8.85
CA ILE A 101 7.70 -11.19 8.59
C ILE A 101 8.64 -10.08 8.09
N TYR A 102 8.15 -9.22 7.19
CA TYR A 102 8.92 -8.12 6.61
C TYR A 102 9.36 -7.09 7.66
N ILE A 103 8.50 -6.81 8.65
CA ILE A 103 8.83 -5.91 9.77
C ILE A 103 9.87 -6.55 10.68
N ALA A 104 9.73 -7.85 10.99
CA ALA A 104 10.63 -8.54 11.92
C ALA A 104 12.00 -8.91 11.36
N ASN A 105 12.14 -9.01 10.03
CA ASN A 105 13.33 -9.59 9.42
C ASN A 105 13.94 -8.68 8.34
N PRO A 106 14.96 -7.86 8.66
CA PRO A 106 15.70 -7.07 7.69
C PRO A 106 16.43 -7.90 6.64
N SER A 107 16.93 -9.07 7.03
CA SER A 107 17.79 -9.98 6.25
C SER A 107 17.05 -10.67 5.10
N ASN A 108 15.75 -10.92 5.25
CA ASN A 108 14.88 -11.62 4.28
C ASN A 108 14.00 -10.66 3.46
N LYS A 109 14.17 -9.33 3.63
CA LYS A 109 13.38 -8.30 2.93
C LYS A 109 13.44 -8.41 1.40
N THR A 110 14.56 -8.91 0.86
CA THR A 110 14.79 -8.89 -0.59
C THR A 110 13.87 -9.83 -1.36
N SER A 111 13.51 -10.99 -0.82
CA SER A 111 12.63 -11.97 -1.50
C SER A 111 11.15 -11.68 -1.26
N ILE A 112 10.79 -11.33 -0.01
CA ILE A 112 9.40 -11.17 0.42
C ILE A 112 8.75 -9.88 -0.11
N LYS A 113 9.54 -8.82 -0.36
CA LYS A 113 9.01 -7.53 -0.83
C LYS A 113 8.18 -7.65 -2.11
N TYR A 114 8.58 -8.50 -3.06
CA TYR A 114 7.86 -8.68 -4.32
C TYR A 114 6.56 -9.45 -4.14
N ASP A 115 6.53 -10.40 -3.21
CA ASP A 115 5.32 -11.13 -2.86
C ASP A 115 4.29 -10.26 -2.14
N ILE A 116 4.75 -9.34 -1.26
CA ILE A 116 3.88 -8.32 -0.65
C ILE A 116 3.34 -7.39 -1.73
N ALA A 117 4.23 -6.86 -2.58
CA ALA A 117 3.87 -5.95 -3.65
C ALA A 117 2.82 -6.54 -4.61
N GLU A 118 2.98 -7.82 -4.98
CA GLU A 118 2.02 -8.54 -5.81
C GLU A 118 0.65 -8.65 -5.16
N LEU A 119 0.61 -9.04 -3.89
CA LEU A 119 -0.65 -9.13 -3.13
C LEU A 119 -1.32 -7.76 -2.96
N CYS A 120 -0.55 -6.68 -2.79
CA CYS A 120 -1.10 -5.32 -2.76
C CYS A 120 -1.77 -4.95 -4.09
N VAL A 121 -1.18 -5.33 -5.22
CA VAL A 121 -1.79 -5.15 -6.55
C VAL A 121 -3.05 -6.00 -6.71
N GLU A 122 -3.00 -7.29 -6.33
CA GLU A 122 -4.15 -8.21 -6.39
C GLU A 122 -5.36 -7.71 -5.59
N LEU A 123 -5.09 -7.19 -4.39
CA LEU A 123 -6.12 -6.77 -3.44
C LEU A 123 -6.50 -5.29 -3.58
N GLY A 124 -5.79 -4.51 -4.39
CA GLY A 124 -5.94 -3.05 -4.45
C GLY A 124 -5.61 -2.36 -3.12
N ARG A 125 -4.64 -2.90 -2.36
CA ARG A 125 -4.21 -2.37 -1.05
C ARG A 125 -3.01 -1.45 -1.22
N HIS A 126 -3.25 -0.30 -1.84
CA HIS A 126 -2.19 0.69 -2.06
C HIS A 126 -1.69 1.30 -0.74
N ASP A 127 -2.59 1.46 0.24
CA ASP A 127 -2.26 1.87 1.61
C ASP A 127 -1.15 1.03 2.25
N VAL A 128 -1.23 -0.30 2.12
CA VAL A 128 -0.21 -1.23 2.64
C VAL A 128 1.07 -1.16 1.82
N PHE A 129 0.95 -0.96 0.50
CA PHE A 129 2.13 -0.80 -0.36
C PHE A 129 2.94 0.45 0.04
N GLU A 130 2.26 1.58 0.25
CA GLU A 130 2.88 2.86 0.61
C GLU A 130 3.61 2.76 1.96
N GLU A 131 3.01 2.10 2.96
CA GLU A 131 3.60 1.88 4.30
C GLU A 131 5.03 1.31 4.23
N TYR A 132 5.28 0.38 3.31
CA TYR A 132 6.57 -0.31 3.21
C TYR A 132 7.47 0.20 2.08
N PHE A 133 6.91 0.76 1.02
CA PHE A 133 7.63 0.99 -0.24
C PHE A 133 7.47 2.40 -0.83
N GLN A 134 6.96 3.37 -0.06
CA GLN A 134 6.76 4.76 -0.52
C GLN A 134 7.96 5.40 -1.23
N ASP A 135 9.19 5.10 -0.81
CA ASP A 135 10.43 5.74 -1.30
C ASP A 135 11.29 4.81 -2.16
N THR A 136 10.69 3.74 -2.69
CA THR A 136 11.41 2.76 -3.50
C THR A 136 11.90 3.35 -4.83
N THR A 137 13.09 2.93 -5.26
CA THR A 137 13.62 3.11 -6.61
C THR A 137 13.76 1.78 -7.36
N ASP A 138 13.34 0.68 -6.74
CA ASP A 138 13.37 -0.67 -7.33
C ASP A 138 12.36 -0.78 -8.48
N LEU A 139 12.78 -1.36 -9.61
CA LEU A 139 12.01 -1.34 -10.86
C LEU A 139 10.66 -2.05 -10.68
N GLU A 140 10.67 -3.23 -10.09
CA GLU A 140 9.47 -4.04 -9.92
C GLU A 140 8.53 -3.43 -8.88
N LEU A 141 9.07 -2.88 -7.79
CA LEU A 141 8.26 -2.17 -6.81
C LEU A 141 7.63 -0.90 -7.39
N LEU A 142 8.34 -0.12 -8.21
CA LEU A 142 7.76 1.07 -8.85
C LEU A 142 6.58 0.70 -9.78
N ILE A 143 6.68 -0.43 -10.48
CA ILE A 143 5.56 -0.98 -11.27
C ILE A 143 4.41 -1.41 -10.36
N ALA A 144 4.70 -2.15 -9.28
CA ALA A 144 3.68 -2.60 -8.35
C ALA A 144 2.97 -1.43 -7.64
N GLY A 145 3.70 -0.38 -7.28
CA GLY A 145 3.15 0.87 -6.74
C GLY A 145 2.21 1.54 -7.74
N THR A 146 2.65 1.64 -9.00
CA THR A 146 1.79 2.15 -10.09
C THR A 146 0.51 1.31 -10.24
N LEU A 147 0.63 -0.01 -10.31
CA LEU A 147 -0.51 -0.90 -10.53
C LEU A 147 -1.46 -0.92 -9.33
N SER A 148 -0.94 -0.97 -8.11
CA SER A 148 -1.76 -0.98 -6.89
C SER A 148 -2.55 0.32 -6.74
N ALA A 149 -1.95 1.47 -7.03
CA ALA A 149 -2.65 2.75 -7.05
C ALA A 149 -3.73 2.82 -8.13
N ILE A 150 -3.48 2.30 -9.34
CA ILE A 150 -4.52 2.17 -10.39
C ILE A 150 -5.69 1.30 -9.87
N MET A 151 -5.39 0.19 -9.20
CA MET A 151 -6.39 -0.72 -8.66
C MET A 151 -7.20 -0.08 -7.52
N ASP A 152 -6.57 0.77 -6.70
CA ASP A 152 -7.21 1.58 -5.66
C ASP A 152 -7.88 2.87 -6.20
N ARG A 153 -7.76 3.13 -7.52
CA ARG A 153 -8.30 4.30 -8.23
C ARG A 153 -7.68 5.63 -7.82
N ASP A 154 -6.46 5.62 -7.30
CA ASP A 154 -5.64 6.82 -7.09
C ASP A 154 -4.74 7.04 -8.32
N GLU A 155 -5.28 7.72 -9.34
CA GLU A 155 -4.53 8.02 -10.57
C GLU A 155 -3.34 8.94 -10.30
N GLU A 156 -3.44 9.86 -9.33
CA GLU A 156 -2.35 10.77 -8.99
C GLU A 156 -1.17 10.02 -8.38
N GLU A 157 -1.43 9.09 -7.47
CA GLU A 157 -0.36 8.30 -6.86
C GLU A 157 0.23 7.29 -7.85
N ALA A 158 -0.62 6.68 -8.68
CA ALA A 158 -0.15 5.86 -9.81
C ALA A 158 0.81 6.67 -10.71
N ARG A 159 0.51 7.95 -10.91
CA ARG A 159 1.33 8.86 -11.69
C ARG A 159 2.68 9.12 -11.03
N VAL A 160 2.70 9.36 -9.71
CA VAL A 160 3.94 9.57 -8.94
C VAL A 160 4.87 8.39 -9.11
N TYR A 161 4.40 7.16 -8.90
CA TYR A 161 5.22 5.96 -9.06
C TYR A 161 5.70 5.76 -10.51
N PHE A 162 4.84 6.00 -11.49
CA PHE A 162 5.21 5.85 -12.89
C PHE A 162 6.26 6.87 -13.35
N GLU A 163 6.19 8.10 -12.87
CA GLU A 163 7.23 9.09 -13.19
C GLU A 163 8.55 8.75 -12.50
N ARG A 164 8.54 8.23 -11.25
CA ARG A 164 9.78 7.73 -10.63
C ARG A 164 10.38 6.57 -11.43
N LEU A 165 9.55 5.67 -11.96
CA LEU A 165 9.99 4.64 -12.91
C LEU A 165 10.63 5.26 -14.15
N ARG A 166 10.10 6.36 -14.67
CA ARG A 166 10.69 7.05 -15.83
C ARG A 166 12.05 7.67 -15.51
N GLU A 167 12.21 8.23 -14.33
CA GLU A 167 13.45 8.84 -13.85
C GLU A 167 14.54 7.79 -13.62
N GLU A 168 14.22 6.73 -12.88
CA GLU A 168 15.18 5.69 -12.46
C GLU A 168 15.39 4.60 -13.54
N HIS A 169 14.34 4.25 -14.29
CA HIS A 169 14.29 3.11 -15.23
C HIS A 169 13.67 3.49 -16.58
N ARG A 170 14.19 4.56 -17.20
CA ARG A 170 13.65 5.18 -18.43
C ARG A 170 13.22 4.19 -19.52
N ASP A 171 14.06 3.21 -19.83
CA ASP A 171 13.77 2.24 -20.90
C ASP A 171 12.59 1.32 -20.54
N ALA A 172 12.45 0.95 -19.26
CA ALA A 172 11.32 0.19 -18.75
C ALA A 172 10.03 1.03 -18.79
N ALA A 173 10.08 2.31 -18.47
CA ALA A 173 8.93 3.20 -18.64
C ALA A 173 8.52 3.33 -20.11
N LEU A 174 9.48 3.56 -21.02
CA LEU A 174 9.24 3.71 -22.46
C LEU A 174 8.65 2.45 -23.11
N PHE A 175 8.91 1.28 -22.54
CA PHE A 175 8.29 0.03 -22.94
C PHE A 175 6.77 0.21 -23.08
N PHE A 176 6.09 0.59 -22.00
CA PHE A 176 4.62 0.65 -21.92
C PHE A 176 3.93 1.63 -22.90
N GLY A 177 4.67 2.41 -23.69
CA GLY A 177 4.11 3.29 -24.73
C GLY A 177 3.78 2.61 -26.07
N LYS A 178 4.31 1.41 -26.33
CA LYS A 178 4.19 0.72 -27.63
C LYS A 178 2.81 0.11 -27.85
N ASP A 179 2.36 0.02 -29.11
CA ASP A 179 1.05 -0.54 -29.46
C ASP A 179 0.98 -2.09 -29.43
N SER A 180 2.12 -2.76 -29.33
CA SER A 180 2.25 -4.22 -29.54
C SER A 180 1.99 -5.10 -28.29
N TYR A 181 1.51 -4.53 -27.18
CA TYR A 181 1.34 -5.26 -25.90
C TYR A 181 0.26 -6.33 -25.88
N HIS A 182 -0.61 -6.37 -26.88
CA HIS A 182 -1.72 -7.33 -26.95
C HIS A 182 -1.29 -8.68 -27.55
N SER A 183 0.00 -8.89 -27.80
CA SER A 183 0.51 -10.19 -28.24
C SER A 183 0.82 -11.08 -27.04
N ASN A 184 0.39 -12.34 -27.07
CA ASN A 184 0.72 -13.35 -26.05
C ASN A 184 2.23 -13.60 -25.86
N ASN A 185 3.09 -12.91 -26.60
CA ASN A 185 4.53 -13.12 -26.63
C ASN A 185 5.30 -11.82 -26.31
N ILE A 186 5.05 -11.29 -25.11
CA ILE A 186 5.63 -10.03 -24.58
C ILE A 186 7.17 -10.01 -24.73
N LYS A 187 7.82 -11.18 -24.61
CA LYS A 187 9.27 -11.37 -24.80
C LYS A 187 9.80 -10.88 -26.16
N ARG A 188 9.01 -11.01 -27.23
CA ARG A 188 9.41 -10.57 -28.58
C ARG A 188 9.34 -9.05 -28.76
N THR A 189 8.69 -8.36 -27.84
CA THR A 189 8.53 -6.89 -27.87
C THR A 189 9.52 -6.15 -26.97
N ILE A 190 10.32 -6.90 -26.19
CA ILE A 190 11.36 -6.36 -25.29
C ILE A 190 12.43 -5.65 -26.13
N PRO A 191 12.71 -4.36 -25.88
CA PRO A 191 13.81 -3.63 -26.50
C PRO A 191 15.14 -4.33 -26.27
N LYS A 192 16.09 -4.16 -27.21
CA LYS A 192 17.46 -4.71 -27.03
C LYS A 192 18.11 -4.27 -25.72
N THR A 193 17.82 -3.05 -25.25
CA THR A 193 18.38 -2.49 -24.01
C THR A 193 17.88 -3.18 -22.75
N LEU A 194 16.73 -3.88 -22.81
CA LEU A 194 16.13 -4.62 -21.69
C LEU A 194 16.20 -6.14 -21.87
N LYS A 195 16.85 -6.61 -22.95
CA LYS A 195 16.81 -8.03 -23.34
C LYS A 195 17.47 -8.95 -22.30
N ASP A 196 18.49 -8.45 -21.62
CA ASP A 196 19.27 -9.18 -20.62
C ASP A 196 19.01 -8.63 -19.20
N ASN A 197 17.89 -7.94 -19.00
CA ASN A 197 17.46 -7.45 -17.69
C ASN A 197 16.49 -8.47 -17.06
N ASP A 198 17.04 -9.36 -16.24
CA ASP A 198 16.28 -10.44 -15.58
C ASP A 198 15.19 -9.87 -14.65
N GLU A 199 15.47 -8.79 -13.91
CA GLU A 199 14.50 -8.14 -13.02
C GLU A 199 13.29 -7.62 -13.79
N PHE A 200 13.52 -6.91 -14.90
CA PHE A 200 12.46 -6.44 -15.78
C PHE A 200 11.63 -7.60 -16.33
N PHE A 201 12.28 -8.71 -16.66
CA PHE A 201 11.62 -9.88 -17.22
C PHE A 201 10.75 -10.62 -16.20
N GLU A 202 11.25 -10.84 -14.98
CA GLU A 202 10.50 -11.45 -13.88
C GLU A 202 9.30 -10.58 -13.50
N MET A 203 9.47 -9.26 -13.44
CA MET A 203 8.38 -8.30 -13.27
C MET A 203 7.29 -8.47 -14.35
N LEU A 204 7.68 -8.58 -15.63
CA LEU A 204 6.73 -8.78 -16.71
C LEU A 204 5.96 -10.10 -16.60
N ILE A 205 6.60 -11.15 -16.09
CA ILE A 205 5.95 -12.45 -15.85
C ILE A 205 4.94 -12.32 -14.71
N ARG A 206 5.36 -11.74 -13.57
CA ARG A 206 4.52 -11.60 -12.38
C ARG A 206 3.26 -10.78 -12.67
N TYR A 207 3.41 -9.63 -13.31
CA TYR A 207 2.28 -8.72 -13.57
C TYR A 207 1.64 -8.89 -14.95
N LYS A 208 1.95 -9.97 -15.67
CA LYS A 208 1.48 -10.22 -17.05
C LYS A 208 -0.02 -10.01 -17.22
N GLU A 209 -0.82 -10.60 -16.34
CA GLU A 209 -2.29 -10.55 -16.43
C GLU A 209 -2.83 -9.13 -16.27
N TYR A 210 -2.13 -8.24 -15.53
CA TYR A 210 -2.50 -6.83 -15.40
C TYR A 210 -2.19 -6.06 -16.67
N PHE A 211 -1.03 -6.27 -17.28
CA PHE A 211 -0.65 -5.61 -18.53
C PHE A 211 -1.55 -5.99 -19.71
N LEU A 212 -2.18 -7.17 -19.67
CA LEU A 212 -3.17 -7.61 -20.66
C LEU A 212 -4.54 -6.93 -20.47
N ARG A 213 -4.81 -6.26 -19.34
CA ARG A 213 -6.06 -5.54 -19.12
C ARG A 213 -6.04 -4.23 -19.90
N ARG A 214 -7.04 -4.06 -20.78
CA ARG A 214 -7.18 -2.90 -21.67
C ARG A 214 -7.11 -1.56 -20.95
N HIS A 215 -7.70 -1.44 -19.76
CA HIS A 215 -7.71 -0.19 -18.99
C HIS A 215 -6.31 0.13 -18.42
N ILE A 216 -5.64 -0.83 -17.78
CA ILE A 216 -4.28 -0.66 -17.25
C ILE A 216 -3.33 -0.26 -18.38
N HIS A 217 -3.36 -0.99 -19.49
CA HIS A 217 -2.57 -0.66 -20.66
C HIS A 217 -2.83 0.77 -21.17
N ALA A 218 -4.09 1.20 -21.22
CA ALA A 218 -4.44 2.56 -21.64
C ALA A 218 -3.86 3.63 -20.70
N VAL A 219 -3.93 3.40 -19.38
CA VAL A 219 -3.38 4.31 -18.36
C VAL A 219 -1.86 4.39 -18.48
N LEU A 220 -1.14 3.25 -18.48
CA LEU A 220 0.31 3.24 -18.60
C LEU A 220 0.78 3.93 -19.90
N ARG A 221 0.11 3.67 -21.01
CA ARG A 221 0.39 4.34 -22.29
C ARG A 221 0.13 5.84 -22.23
N TYR A 222 -0.94 6.26 -21.55
CA TYR A 222 -1.23 7.67 -21.32
C TYR A 222 -0.12 8.32 -20.49
N PHE A 223 0.34 7.67 -19.43
CA PHE A 223 1.45 8.16 -18.62
C PHE A 223 2.73 8.33 -19.45
N VAL A 224 3.13 7.32 -20.23
CA VAL A 224 4.31 7.43 -21.11
C VAL A 224 4.25 8.66 -22.02
N LYS A 225 3.09 8.95 -22.60
CA LYS A 225 2.89 10.04 -23.58
C LYS A 225 2.78 11.43 -22.98
N ASN A 226 2.45 11.56 -21.70
CA ASN A 226 2.10 12.85 -21.11
C ASN A 226 2.96 13.14 -19.87
N PRO A 227 4.30 13.05 -19.91
CA PRO A 227 5.17 13.15 -18.72
C PRO A 227 4.87 14.39 -17.88
N VAL A 228 5.03 14.25 -16.57
CA VAL A 228 4.73 15.29 -15.58
C VAL A 228 5.89 15.39 -14.59
N ASP A 229 6.07 16.57 -14.02
CA ASP A 229 7.09 16.82 -13.00
C ASP A 229 6.58 16.32 -11.63
N ILE A 230 7.28 15.35 -11.04
CA ILE A 230 6.92 14.75 -9.75
C ILE A 230 6.97 15.78 -8.63
N LEU A 231 7.95 16.70 -8.65
CA LEU A 231 8.06 17.74 -7.64
C LEU A 231 6.81 18.61 -7.68
N LYS A 232 6.33 18.94 -8.87
CA LYS A 232 5.08 19.68 -9.04
C LYS A 232 3.87 18.91 -8.50
N ILE A 233 3.76 17.60 -8.75
CA ILE A 233 2.67 16.78 -8.18
C ILE A 233 2.73 16.77 -6.65
N LYS A 234 3.92 16.54 -6.08
CA LYS A 234 4.10 16.54 -4.61
C LYS A 234 3.77 17.89 -4.00
N GLU A 235 4.23 18.98 -4.61
CA GLU A 235 3.91 20.35 -4.19
C GLU A 235 2.39 20.61 -4.25
N GLU A 236 1.72 20.15 -5.30
CA GLU A 236 0.26 20.26 -5.43
C GLU A 236 -0.48 19.43 -4.37
N LYS A 237 -0.08 18.18 -4.12
CA LYS A 237 -0.64 17.33 -3.04
C LYS A 237 -0.45 17.97 -1.67
N GLU A 238 0.75 18.44 -1.35
CA GLU A 238 1.01 19.13 -0.09
C GLU A 238 0.21 20.42 0.03
N LYS A 239 0.08 21.18 -1.06
CA LYS A 239 -0.74 22.40 -1.09
C LYS A 239 -2.20 22.07 -0.81
N ILE A 240 -2.76 21.05 -1.46
CA ILE A 240 -4.13 20.58 -1.22
C ILE A 240 -4.29 20.12 0.23
N GLN A 241 -3.33 19.37 0.78
CA GLN A 241 -3.36 18.91 2.17
C GLN A 241 -3.35 20.10 3.15
N ARG A 242 -2.48 21.09 2.93
CA ARG A 242 -2.43 22.33 3.72
C ARG A 242 -3.75 23.10 3.63
N GLN A 243 -4.32 23.22 2.43
CA GLN A 243 -5.63 23.84 2.20
C GLN A 243 -6.75 23.09 2.94
N ARG A 244 -6.73 21.74 2.95
CA ARG A 244 -7.70 20.90 3.67
C ARG A 244 -7.61 21.10 5.18
N ILE A 245 -6.40 21.07 5.75
CA ILE A 245 -6.18 21.29 7.19
C ILE A 245 -6.67 22.69 7.57
N TRP A 246 -6.29 23.70 6.79
CA TRP A 246 -6.70 25.07 7.03
C TRP A 246 -8.21 25.26 6.90
N MET A 247 -8.84 24.71 5.85
CA MET A 247 -10.28 24.81 5.60
C MET A 247 -11.07 24.11 6.70
N ASN A 248 -10.62 22.94 7.17
CA ASN A 248 -11.23 22.26 8.30
C ASN A 248 -11.19 23.14 9.57
N GLY A 249 -10.04 23.76 9.88
CA GLY A 249 -9.93 24.72 10.99
C GLY A 249 -10.84 25.94 10.82
N PHE A 250 -10.94 26.47 9.60
CA PHE A 250 -11.85 27.58 9.30
C PHE A 250 -13.32 27.18 9.52
N LEU A 251 -13.79 26.07 8.96
CA LEU A 251 -15.15 25.58 9.14
C LEU A 251 -15.47 25.30 10.63
N GLN A 252 -14.53 24.73 11.37
CA GLN A 252 -14.66 24.53 12.82
C GLN A 252 -14.85 25.87 13.56
N SER A 253 -14.14 26.94 13.17
CA SER A 253 -14.35 28.29 13.73
C SER A 253 -15.76 28.83 13.49
N LEU A 254 -16.47 28.34 12.46
CA LEU A 254 -17.88 28.66 12.17
C LEU A 254 -18.86 27.73 12.89
N GLY A 255 -18.37 26.83 13.74
CA GLY A 255 -19.16 25.78 14.38
C GLY A 255 -19.65 24.71 13.40
N ILE A 256 -18.86 24.41 12.37
CA ILE A 256 -19.11 23.34 11.38
C ILE A 256 -18.04 22.25 11.59
N ASN A 257 -18.38 21.24 12.41
CA ASN A 257 -17.44 20.21 12.84
C ASN A 257 -17.53 18.94 11.97
N ARG A 258 -17.34 19.10 10.66
CA ARG A 258 -17.39 18.01 9.68
C ARG A 258 -16.22 18.10 8.70
N GLY A 259 -15.22 17.24 8.90
CA GLY A 259 -13.99 17.24 8.11
C GLY A 259 -14.20 16.92 6.62
N ASP A 260 -15.26 16.17 6.30
CA ASP A 260 -15.64 15.86 4.92
C ASP A 260 -16.08 17.10 4.12
N TYR A 261 -16.58 18.16 4.77
CA TYR A 261 -16.98 19.39 4.08
C TYR A 261 -15.77 20.20 3.62
N ALA A 262 -14.70 20.21 4.41
CA ALA A 262 -13.44 20.81 4.00
C ALA A 262 -12.86 20.09 2.79
N TRP A 263 -12.99 18.75 2.75
CA TRP A 263 -12.55 17.94 1.62
C TRP A 263 -13.28 18.30 0.34
N ASN A 264 -14.62 18.40 0.40
CA ASN A 264 -15.45 18.74 -0.75
C ASN A 264 -15.19 20.15 -1.27
N LEU A 265 -14.99 21.14 -0.40
CA LEU A 265 -14.67 22.51 -0.80
C LEU A 265 -13.32 22.59 -1.52
N VAL A 266 -12.27 21.99 -0.96
CA VAL A 266 -10.93 22.02 -1.56
C VAL A 266 -10.91 21.29 -2.91
N ASN A 267 -11.59 20.14 -3.01
CA ASN A 267 -11.69 19.40 -4.27
C ASN A 267 -12.51 20.15 -5.34
N PHE A 268 -13.44 21.02 -4.92
CA PHE A 268 -14.16 21.92 -5.82
C PHE A 268 -13.32 23.13 -6.28
N GLY A 269 -12.11 23.30 -5.72
CA GLY A 269 -11.18 24.39 -6.02
C GLY A 269 -11.20 25.54 -5.01
N ILE A 270 -11.90 25.39 -3.88
CA ILE A 270 -11.96 26.41 -2.81
C ILE A 270 -10.97 26.02 -1.70
N GLY A 271 -9.75 26.52 -1.80
CA GLY A 271 -8.66 26.21 -0.87
C GLY A 271 -8.43 27.24 0.24
N SER A 272 -9.01 28.43 0.09
CA SER A 272 -8.85 29.59 0.96
C SER A 272 -10.16 30.40 1.07
N LYS A 273 -10.17 31.42 1.93
CA LYS A 273 -11.34 32.31 2.13
C LYS A 273 -11.56 33.16 0.88
N GLU A 274 -10.45 33.55 0.25
CA GLU A 274 -10.42 34.41 -0.92
C GLU A 274 -10.91 33.68 -2.17
N ASP A 275 -10.86 32.35 -2.21
CA ASP A 275 -11.30 31.58 -3.37
C ASP A 275 -12.83 31.63 -3.55
N PHE A 276 -13.60 31.81 -2.47
CA PHE A 276 -15.07 31.89 -2.53
C PHE A 276 -15.57 33.00 -3.46
N LYS A 277 -14.82 34.10 -3.61
CA LYS A 277 -15.18 35.21 -4.52
C LYS A 277 -15.21 34.81 -6.00
N ASN A 278 -14.59 33.67 -6.35
CA ASN A 278 -14.56 33.16 -7.71
C ASN A 278 -15.80 32.32 -8.05
N TYR A 279 -16.62 32.00 -7.05
CA TYR A 279 -17.78 31.11 -7.18
C TYR A 279 -19.06 31.81 -6.72
N THR A 280 -20.15 31.57 -7.42
CA THR A 280 -21.48 32.04 -7.01
C THR A 280 -22.01 31.24 -5.82
N LYS A 281 -22.95 31.81 -5.06
CA LYS A 281 -23.60 31.10 -3.94
C LYS A 281 -24.26 29.80 -4.40
N LYS A 282 -24.83 29.79 -5.60
CA LYS A 282 -25.49 28.62 -6.18
C LYS A 282 -24.51 27.50 -6.49
N GLU A 283 -23.32 27.82 -7.01
CA GLU A 283 -22.26 26.84 -7.24
C GLU A 283 -21.77 26.24 -5.93
N VAL A 284 -21.54 27.07 -4.91
CA VAL A 284 -21.08 26.61 -3.60
C VAL A 284 -22.15 25.77 -2.88
N LEU A 285 -23.43 26.11 -3.01
CA LEU A 285 -24.56 25.30 -2.52
C LEU A 285 -24.70 23.95 -3.23
N GLY A 286 -24.16 23.82 -4.44
CA GLY A 286 -24.15 22.56 -5.19
C GLY A 286 -23.12 21.55 -4.66
N ILE A 287 -22.21 21.97 -3.78
CA ILE A 287 -21.18 21.12 -3.19
C ILE A 287 -21.80 20.24 -2.11
N GLU A 288 -21.53 18.93 -2.17
CA GLU A 288 -22.06 17.97 -1.22
C GLU A 288 -21.71 18.37 0.23
N GLY A 289 -22.72 18.38 1.10
CA GLY A 289 -22.58 18.77 2.51
C GLY A 289 -22.71 20.27 2.78
N ILE A 290 -22.69 21.13 1.75
CA ILE A 290 -22.88 22.57 1.90
C ILE A 290 -24.36 22.91 1.79
N GLY A 291 -24.96 23.35 2.91
CA GLY A 291 -26.37 23.76 2.96
C GLY A 291 -26.55 25.28 3.08
N PRO A 292 -27.79 25.79 2.96
CA PRO A 292 -28.10 27.21 3.13
C PRO A 292 -27.59 27.81 4.44
N LYS A 293 -27.64 27.03 5.54
CA LYS A 293 -27.08 27.47 6.84
C LYS A 293 -25.57 27.69 6.80
N THR A 294 -24.84 26.91 6.00
CA THR A 294 -23.40 27.07 5.83
C THR A 294 -23.10 28.35 5.05
N ILE A 295 -23.86 28.66 3.99
CA ILE A 295 -23.72 29.91 3.25
C ILE A 295 -23.92 31.12 4.17
N VAL A 296 -25.00 31.12 4.96
CA VAL A 296 -25.26 32.23 5.91
C VAL A 296 -24.09 32.43 6.86
N LYS A 297 -23.54 31.36 7.44
CA LYS A 297 -22.36 31.44 8.32
C LYS A 297 -21.11 31.97 7.62
N LEU A 298 -20.91 31.63 6.34
CA LEU A 298 -19.80 32.16 5.55
C LEU A 298 -19.95 33.67 5.34
N GLU A 299 -21.16 34.13 5.01
CA GLU A 299 -21.47 35.56 4.85
C GLU A 299 -21.30 36.34 6.16
N GLU A 300 -21.72 35.76 7.29
CA GLU A 300 -21.58 36.36 8.63
C GLU A 300 -20.13 36.68 9.00
N VAL A 301 -19.16 35.93 8.46
CA VAL A 301 -17.73 36.17 8.67
C VAL A 301 -17.07 36.93 7.52
N GLY A 302 -17.87 37.55 6.65
CA GLY A 302 -17.41 38.43 5.58
C GLY A 302 -16.90 37.70 4.33
N ILE A 303 -17.33 36.45 4.09
CA ILE A 303 -17.04 35.78 2.81
C ILE A 303 -17.92 36.37 1.73
N GLU A 304 -17.25 36.89 0.70
CA GLU A 304 -17.88 37.39 -0.51
C GLU A 304 -17.90 36.28 -1.57
N PHE A 305 -19.03 36.18 -2.26
CA PHE A 305 -19.22 35.28 -3.39
C PHE A 305 -19.23 36.08 -4.68
N LYS A 306 -18.97 35.41 -5.81
CA LYS A 306 -19.16 36.00 -7.12
C LYS A 306 -20.62 36.40 -7.31
N GLU A 307 -20.86 37.59 -7.85
CA GLU A 307 -22.19 38.04 -8.25
C GLU A 307 -22.75 37.12 -9.36
N GLU A 308 -24.07 36.90 -9.35
CA GLU A 308 -24.79 36.14 -10.39
C GLU A 308 -24.93 36.92 -11.70
#